data_AF-R6YVW6-F1
#
_entry.id   AF-R6YVW6-F1
#
_cell.length_a   1.000
_cell.length_b   1.000
_cell.length_c   1.000
_cell.angle_alpha   90.00
_cell.angle_beta   90.00
_cell.angle_gamma   90.00
#
_symmetry.space_group_name_H-M   'P 1'
#
loop_
_entity.id
_entity.type
_entity.pdbx_description
1 polymer ?
#
loop_
_entity_poly.entity_id
_entity_poly.type
_entity_poly.pdbx_seq_one_letter_code
_entity_poly.pdbx_strand_id
1 'polypeptide(L)'
;MIFLSKFFCKENEYEPVGMFSVGHIVTLIIFLLIVAFCAYKCRKIGKDKAIFLTKIIAIVVTVLEIIKITIAFINGEGDKLDHWVPLYFCSMFIYAAWLAGYAKGKIADLGRAFVGTGGIIAGLSFLIFPTTSFTMYPLFHYFCMYSMVYHSLMVFLGITYLLNGVVKIDKKSFIDYVIFCSVLNILAIIVNSIPIYIHVDNVPTSGYNYPYPYYTNFMFLKRAGNIPVKILCDISDKVPVIFTILMFIICIFGTYFLIWLVVTIIEKIRGKKAYGENNPN
;
A
#
# COMPACT_ATOMS: atom_id res chain seq x y z
N MET A 1 -4.76 -15.19 -28.20
CA MET A 1 -5.90 -15.65 -27.37
C MET A 1 -5.48 -16.09 -25.96
N ILE A 2 -4.48 -16.96 -25.80
CA ILE A 2 -4.03 -17.46 -24.47
C ILE A 2 -3.54 -16.37 -23.50
N PHE A 3 -2.88 -15.32 -24.01
CA PHE A 3 -2.41 -14.22 -23.15
C PHE A 3 -3.57 -13.39 -22.59
N LEU A 4 -4.56 -13.06 -23.42
CA LEU A 4 -5.73 -12.29 -23.00
C LEU A 4 -6.60 -13.06 -22.01
N SER A 5 -6.72 -14.39 -22.18
CA SER A 5 -7.48 -15.24 -21.27
C SER A 5 -6.83 -15.33 -19.88
N LYS A 6 -5.49 -15.33 -19.79
CA LYS A 6 -4.77 -15.29 -18.51
C LYS A 6 -4.74 -13.90 -17.85
N PHE A 7 -4.94 -12.83 -18.63
CA PHE A 7 -4.81 -11.46 -18.13
C PHE A 7 -6.01 -11.03 -17.27
N PHE A 8 -7.20 -11.58 -17.55
CA PHE A 8 -8.46 -11.30 -16.84
C PHE A 8 -9.11 -12.58 -16.29
N CYS A 9 -8.31 -13.61 -15.99
CA CYS A 9 -8.82 -14.86 -15.47
C CYS A 9 -9.43 -14.68 -14.07
N LYS A 10 -10.26 -15.64 -13.66
CA LYS A 10 -10.78 -15.66 -12.28
C LYS A 10 -9.69 -16.09 -11.30
N GLU A 11 -9.95 -15.82 -10.03
CA GLU A 11 -9.08 -16.23 -8.93
C GLU A 11 -8.82 -17.75 -9.00
N ASN A 12 -7.55 -18.15 -8.86
CA ASN A 12 -7.12 -19.56 -8.86
C ASN A 12 -7.47 -20.39 -10.12
N GLU A 13 -7.85 -19.74 -11.23
CA GLU A 13 -8.10 -20.44 -12.51
C GLU A 13 -6.80 -20.98 -13.13
N TYR A 14 -5.68 -20.27 -12.92
CA TYR A 14 -4.34 -20.68 -13.33
C TYR A 14 -3.41 -20.69 -12.12
N GLU A 15 -2.27 -21.40 -12.25
CA GLU A 15 -1.26 -21.47 -11.20
C GLU A 15 -0.80 -20.05 -10.78
N PRO A 16 -0.95 -19.70 -9.50
CA PRO A 16 -0.47 -18.43 -8.98
C PRO A 16 1.05 -18.31 -9.05
N VAL A 17 1.57 -17.08 -9.09
CA VAL A 17 3.03 -16.87 -9.05
C VAL A 17 3.66 -17.44 -7.79
N GLY A 18 2.98 -17.29 -6.66
CA GLY A 18 3.50 -17.62 -5.33
C GLY A 18 4.44 -16.55 -4.78
N MET A 19 4.39 -16.36 -3.45
CA MET A 19 5.32 -15.49 -2.74
C MET A 19 6.71 -16.14 -2.71
N PHE A 20 7.76 -15.34 -2.95
CA PHE A 20 9.16 -15.80 -3.01
C PHE A 20 9.49 -16.86 -4.07
N SER A 21 8.61 -17.11 -5.02
CA SER A 21 8.95 -17.92 -6.20
C SER A 21 9.98 -17.20 -7.08
N VAL A 22 10.60 -17.94 -8.01
CA VAL A 22 11.53 -17.36 -8.99
C VAL A 22 10.87 -16.22 -9.77
N GLY A 23 9.61 -16.40 -10.18
CA GLY A 23 8.84 -15.37 -10.89
C GLY A 23 8.65 -14.10 -10.06
N HIS A 24 8.35 -14.24 -8.77
CA HIS A 24 8.27 -13.10 -7.85
C HIS A 24 9.63 -12.40 -7.70
N ILE A 25 10.70 -13.13 -7.39
CA ILE A 25 12.03 -12.55 -7.12
C ILE A 25 12.58 -11.81 -8.34
N VAL A 26 12.47 -12.39 -9.54
CA VAL A 26 12.92 -11.72 -10.78
C VAL A 26 12.13 -10.42 -11.00
N THR A 27 10.81 -10.48 -10.84
CA THR A 27 9.94 -9.31 -11.02
C THR A 27 10.25 -8.22 -9.99
N LEU A 28 10.42 -8.60 -8.72
CA LEU A 28 10.82 -7.70 -7.64
C LEU A 28 12.13 -6.96 -7.96
N ILE A 29 13.17 -7.68 -8.36
CA ILE A 29 14.47 -7.08 -8.70
C ILE A 29 14.33 -6.08 -9.84
N ILE A 30 13.61 -6.43 -10.91
CA ILE A 30 13.38 -5.55 -12.05
C ILE A 30 12.69 -4.25 -11.61
N PHE A 31 11.61 -4.34 -10.84
CA PHE A 31 10.88 -3.16 -10.39
C PHE A 31 11.69 -2.31 -9.41
N LEU A 32 12.48 -2.90 -8.51
CA LEU A 32 13.38 -2.15 -7.62
C LEU A 32 14.46 -1.40 -8.40
N LEU A 33 15.03 -2.02 -9.46
CA LEU A 33 16.00 -1.36 -10.33
C LEU A 33 15.37 -0.18 -11.08
N ILE A 34 14.15 -0.34 -11.59
CA ILE A 34 13.40 0.74 -12.24
C ILE A 34 13.14 1.89 -11.25
N VAL A 35 12.64 1.57 -10.04
CA VAL A 35 12.40 2.58 -9.00
C VAL A 35 13.69 3.32 -8.64
N ALA A 36 14.79 2.60 -8.44
CA ALA A 36 16.09 3.20 -8.12
C ALA A 36 16.59 4.12 -9.25
N PHE A 37 16.49 3.67 -10.50
CA PHE A 37 16.88 4.46 -11.68
C PHE A 37 16.03 5.74 -11.80
N CYS A 38 14.71 5.62 -11.72
CA CYS A 38 13.78 6.75 -11.79
C CYS A 38 14.02 7.74 -10.63
N ALA A 39 14.12 7.25 -9.39
CA ALA A 39 14.41 8.08 -8.23
C ALA A 39 15.76 8.81 -8.37
N TYR A 40 16.79 8.11 -8.88
CA TYR A 40 18.08 8.73 -9.17
C TYR A 40 17.96 9.86 -10.20
N LYS A 41 17.23 9.66 -11.31
CA LYS A 41 17.00 10.71 -12.31
C LYS A 41 16.22 11.89 -11.72
N CYS A 42 15.30 11.64 -10.80
CA CYS A 42 14.45 12.66 -10.17
C CYS A 42 15.05 13.31 -8.92
N ARG A 43 16.26 12.96 -8.49
CA ARG A 43 16.84 13.40 -7.19
C ARG A 43 17.07 14.91 -7.01
N LYS A 44 17.03 15.70 -8.08
CA LYS A 44 17.34 17.15 -8.09
C LYS A 44 16.36 17.95 -8.98
N ILE A 45 15.14 17.47 -9.16
CA ILE A 45 14.14 18.15 -10.00
C ILE A 45 13.53 19.38 -9.32
N GLY A 46 13.66 19.49 -7.99
CA GLY A 46 13.05 20.55 -7.19
C GLY A 46 11.60 20.22 -6.79
N LYS A 47 11.06 21.02 -5.87
CA LYS A 47 9.74 20.75 -5.26
C LYS A 47 8.61 20.85 -6.27
N ASP A 48 8.59 21.90 -7.08
CA ASP A 48 7.47 22.16 -8.00
C ASP A 48 7.32 21.05 -9.05
N LYS A 49 8.46 20.56 -9.60
CA LYS A 49 8.45 19.43 -10.53
C LYS A 49 8.04 18.13 -9.84
N ALA A 50 8.45 17.91 -8.59
CA ALA A 50 8.01 16.76 -7.81
C ALA A 50 6.49 16.79 -7.56
N ILE A 51 5.91 17.96 -7.24
CA ILE A 51 4.45 18.13 -7.09
C ILE A 51 3.73 17.94 -8.44
N PHE A 52 4.30 18.44 -9.54
CA PHE A 52 3.74 18.20 -10.88
C PHE A 52 3.71 16.70 -11.23
N LEU A 53 4.80 15.99 -10.93
CA LEU A 53 4.86 14.53 -11.07
C LEU A 53 3.81 13.83 -10.21
N THR A 54 3.60 14.28 -8.96
CA THR A 54 2.53 13.76 -8.09
C THR A 54 1.16 13.90 -8.72
N LYS A 55 0.85 15.03 -9.39
CA LYS A 55 -0.44 15.23 -10.07
C LYS A 55 -0.67 14.17 -11.15
N ILE A 56 0.35 13.90 -11.97
CA ILE A 56 0.29 12.87 -13.01
C ILE A 56 0.09 11.50 -12.36
N ILE A 57 0.89 11.17 -11.34
CA ILE A 57 0.79 9.88 -10.64
C ILE A 57 -0.59 9.70 -10.01
N ALA A 58 -1.17 10.74 -9.39
CA ALA A 58 -2.51 10.69 -8.79
C ALA A 58 -3.56 10.28 -9.82
N ILE A 59 -3.53 10.86 -11.03
CA ILE A 59 -4.42 10.48 -12.13
C ILE A 59 -4.16 9.02 -12.53
N VAL A 60 -2.90 8.65 -12.77
CA VAL A 60 -2.53 7.30 -13.22
C VAL A 60 -3.00 6.23 -12.23
N VAL A 61 -2.69 6.39 -10.94
CA VAL A 61 -3.09 5.39 -9.93
C VAL A 61 -4.59 5.31 -9.74
N THR A 62 -5.31 6.43 -9.91
CA THR A 62 -6.78 6.42 -9.89
C THR A 62 -7.36 5.67 -11.09
N VAL A 63 -6.84 5.90 -12.30
CA VAL A 63 -7.29 5.15 -13.49
C VAL A 63 -7.03 3.65 -13.33
N LEU A 64 -5.83 3.30 -12.86
CA LEU A 64 -5.47 1.90 -12.61
C LEU A 64 -6.37 1.24 -11.54
N GLU A 65 -6.72 1.97 -10.48
CA GLU A 65 -7.65 1.48 -9.46
C GLU A 65 -9.08 1.35 -10.00
N ILE A 66 -9.57 2.28 -10.83
CA ILE A 66 -10.88 2.18 -11.49
C ILE A 66 -10.95 0.91 -12.35
N ILE A 67 -9.92 0.65 -13.16
CA ILE A 67 -9.87 -0.58 -13.98
C ILE A 67 -9.87 -1.83 -13.07
N LYS A 68 -9.12 -1.82 -11.96
CA LYS A 68 -9.11 -2.92 -10.98
C LYS A 68 -10.52 -3.18 -10.43
N ILE A 69 -11.22 -2.12 -10.04
CA ILE A 69 -12.59 -2.16 -9.55
C ILE A 69 -13.52 -2.74 -10.63
N THR A 70 -13.45 -2.24 -11.87
CA THR A 70 -14.26 -2.73 -12.98
C THR A 70 -14.07 -4.24 -13.21
N ILE A 71 -12.82 -4.74 -13.17
CA ILE A 71 -12.55 -6.17 -13.33
C ILE A 71 -13.13 -6.98 -12.15
N ALA A 72 -13.04 -6.49 -10.92
CA ALA A 72 -13.66 -7.14 -9.76
C ALA A 72 -15.18 -7.28 -9.93
N PHE A 73 -15.86 -6.23 -10.41
CA PHE A 73 -17.30 -6.29 -10.74
C PHE A 73 -17.61 -7.29 -11.86
N ILE A 74 -16.81 -7.31 -12.94
CA ILE A 74 -16.97 -8.28 -14.04
C ILE A 74 -16.80 -9.72 -13.55
N ASN A 75 -15.91 -9.95 -12.58
CA ASN A 75 -15.67 -11.26 -11.98
C ASN A 75 -16.75 -11.69 -10.98
N GLY A 76 -17.77 -10.86 -10.73
CA GLY A 76 -18.86 -11.16 -9.78
C GLY A 76 -18.48 -10.87 -8.32
N GLU A 77 -17.47 -10.05 -8.07
CA GLU A 77 -17.00 -9.71 -6.71
C GLU A 77 -17.58 -8.37 -6.21
N GLY A 78 -18.61 -7.84 -6.89
CA GLY A 78 -19.22 -6.54 -6.57
C GLY A 78 -19.81 -6.46 -5.16
N ASP A 79 -20.28 -7.58 -4.61
CA ASP A 79 -20.87 -7.64 -3.26
C ASP A 79 -19.79 -7.69 -2.15
N LYS A 80 -18.53 -7.98 -2.51
CA LYS A 80 -17.39 -8.02 -1.59
C LYS A 80 -16.75 -6.64 -1.51
N LEU A 81 -17.27 -5.80 -0.62
CA LEU A 81 -16.87 -4.39 -0.51
C LEU A 81 -15.34 -4.17 -0.38
N ASP A 82 -14.64 -5.05 0.34
CA ASP A 82 -13.19 -4.99 0.50
C ASP A 82 -12.38 -5.47 -0.70
N HIS A 83 -13.01 -6.01 -1.74
CA HIS A 83 -12.31 -6.30 -2.99
C HIS A 83 -12.14 -5.05 -3.86
N TRP A 84 -13.02 -4.05 -3.71
CA TRP A 84 -13.05 -2.91 -4.62
C TRP A 84 -12.95 -1.54 -3.94
N VAL A 85 -13.33 -1.37 -2.67
CA VAL A 85 -13.14 -0.08 -2.00
C VAL A 85 -11.67 0.12 -1.62
N PRO A 86 -11.01 1.22 -2.05
CA PRO A 86 -9.60 1.50 -1.76
C PRO A 86 -9.34 1.95 -0.31
N LEU A 87 -9.68 1.12 0.68
CA LEU A 87 -9.52 1.45 2.11
C LEU A 87 -8.47 0.61 2.83
N TYR A 88 -7.64 -0.13 2.10
CA TYR A 88 -6.42 -0.74 2.66
C TYR A 88 -5.32 0.29 2.89
N PHE A 89 -4.31 -0.10 3.68
CA PHE A 89 -3.19 0.77 4.03
C PHE A 89 -2.46 1.31 2.80
N CYS A 90 -2.13 0.45 1.82
CA CYS A 90 -1.52 0.86 0.56
C CYS A 90 -2.43 1.78 -0.26
N SER A 91 -3.75 1.54 -0.24
CA SER A 91 -4.74 2.32 -0.98
C SER A 91 -4.83 3.77 -0.51
N MET A 92 -4.40 4.07 0.72
CA MET A 92 -4.29 5.44 1.22
C MET A 92 -3.39 6.32 0.33
N PHE A 93 -2.48 5.73 -0.43
CA PHE A 93 -1.65 6.45 -1.38
C PHE A 93 -2.45 7.17 -2.46
N ILE A 94 -3.60 6.65 -2.91
CA ILE A 94 -4.46 7.35 -3.88
C ILE A 94 -4.91 8.68 -3.29
N TYR A 95 -5.50 8.66 -2.09
CA TYR A 95 -5.95 9.88 -1.41
C TYR A 95 -4.77 10.81 -1.13
N ALA A 96 -3.66 10.28 -0.63
CA ALA A 96 -2.47 11.06 -0.32
C ALA A 96 -1.89 11.75 -1.56
N ALA A 97 -1.84 11.07 -2.71
CA ALA A 97 -1.37 11.63 -3.97
C ALA A 97 -2.28 12.77 -4.47
N TRP A 98 -3.59 12.59 -4.39
CA TRP A 98 -4.56 13.66 -4.71
C TRP A 98 -4.40 14.88 -3.80
N LEU A 99 -4.34 14.67 -2.48
CA LEU A 99 -4.13 15.77 -1.53
C LEU A 99 -2.78 16.46 -1.77
N ALA A 100 -1.70 15.69 -1.91
CA ALA A 100 -0.36 16.23 -2.07
C ALA A 100 -0.17 17.00 -3.40
N GLY A 101 -0.81 16.54 -4.47
CA GLY A 101 -0.72 17.11 -5.81
C GLY A 101 -1.65 18.28 -6.05
N TYR A 102 -2.91 18.21 -5.60
CA TYR A 102 -3.97 19.15 -5.99
C TYR A 102 -4.51 20.02 -4.85
N ALA A 103 -4.39 19.60 -3.59
CA ALA A 103 -4.84 20.44 -2.47
C ALA A 103 -3.84 21.58 -2.17
N LYS A 104 -4.20 22.45 -1.23
CA LYS A 104 -3.39 23.59 -0.78
C LYS A 104 -3.24 23.61 0.74
N GLY A 105 -2.20 24.30 1.22
CA GLY A 105 -1.96 24.52 2.65
C GLY A 105 -1.86 23.22 3.45
N LYS A 106 -2.44 23.23 4.66
CA LYS A 106 -2.37 22.09 5.61
C LYS A 106 -2.91 20.79 5.04
N ILE A 107 -3.96 20.84 4.21
CA ILE A 107 -4.55 19.63 3.61
C ILE A 107 -3.56 18.94 2.66
N ALA A 108 -2.82 19.72 1.87
CA ALA A 108 -1.78 19.16 1.02
C ALA A 108 -0.64 18.54 1.84
N ASP A 109 -0.30 19.15 2.97
CA ASP A 109 0.76 18.67 3.86
C ASP A 109 0.43 17.30 4.47
N LEU A 110 -0.84 17.02 4.78
CA LEU A 110 -1.29 15.68 5.22
C LEU A 110 -0.93 14.59 4.20
N GLY A 111 -1.31 14.81 2.93
CA GLY A 111 -0.99 13.88 1.85
C GLY A 111 0.51 13.78 1.59
N ARG A 112 1.23 14.91 1.64
CA ARG A 112 2.68 14.94 1.44
C ARG A 112 3.38 14.12 2.51
N ALA A 113 3.00 14.30 3.78
CA ALA A 113 3.55 13.55 4.89
C ALA A 113 3.42 12.04 4.66
N PHE A 114 2.23 11.53 4.30
CA PHE A 114 2.06 10.11 3.97
C PHE A 114 2.91 9.65 2.79
N VAL A 115 2.88 10.37 1.66
CA VAL A 115 3.66 10.02 0.46
C VAL A 115 5.15 9.89 0.77
N GLY A 116 5.72 10.88 1.48
CA GLY A 116 7.14 10.91 1.83
C GLY A 116 7.56 9.96 2.96
N THR A 117 6.61 9.30 3.63
CA THR A 117 6.89 8.45 4.80
C THR A 117 6.24 7.08 4.69
N GLY A 118 5.02 6.92 5.18
CA GLY A 118 4.31 5.64 5.23
C GLY A 118 4.13 4.98 3.86
N GLY A 119 4.01 5.77 2.79
CA GLY A 119 3.94 5.25 1.42
C GLY A 119 5.18 4.45 1.01
N ILE A 120 6.38 4.88 1.40
CA ILE A 120 7.63 4.15 1.07
C ILE A 120 7.60 2.75 1.71
N ILE A 121 7.29 2.69 3.00
CA ILE A 121 7.28 1.43 3.76
C ILE A 121 6.13 0.53 3.30
N ALA A 122 4.94 1.06 3.06
CA ALA A 122 3.81 0.29 2.53
C ALA A 122 4.13 -0.32 1.16
N GLY A 123 4.65 0.50 0.24
CA GLY A 123 5.03 0.08 -1.09
C GLY A 123 6.09 -1.04 -1.06
N LEU A 124 7.18 -0.83 -0.30
CA LEU A 124 8.24 -1.83 -0.15
C LEU A 124 7.76 -3.11 0.52
N SER A 125 6.93 -3.00 1.57
CA SER A 125 6.45 -4.17 2.30
C SER A 125 5.65 -5.09 1.38
N PHE A 126 4.79 -4.54 0.53
CA PHE A 126 4.03 -5.34 -0.45
C PHE A 126 4.93 -5.90 -1.55
N LEU A 127 5.88 -5.10 -2.07
CA LEU A 127 6.82 -5.58 -3.09
C LEU A 127 7.62 -6.79 -2.59
N ILE A 128 7.97 -6.83 -1.30
CA ILE A 128 8.69 -7.96 -0.70
C ILE A 128 7.73 -9.10 -0.31
N PHE A 129 6.55 -8.79 0.21
CA PHE A 129 5.57 -9.74 0.71
C PHE A 129 4.21 -9.56 0.01
N PRO A 130 4.07 -9.94 -1.28
CA PRO A 130 2.80 -9.79 -1.99
C PRO A 130 1.81 -10.88 -1.57
N THR A 131 1.12 -10.67 -0.44
CA THR A 131 0.19 -11.62 0.20
C THR A 131 -1.17 -11.75 -0.48
N THR A 132 -1.42 -10.98 -1.55
CA THR A 132 -2.70 -10.95 -2.26
C THR A 132 -2.56 -11.40 -3.72
N SER A 133 -2.29 -10.49 -4.66
CA SER A 133 -2.41 -10.81 -6.08
C SER A 133 -1.48 -11.93 -6.54
N PHE A 134 -0.25 -12.01 -6.01
CA PHE A 134 0.72 -13.04 -6.40
C PHE A 134 0.39 -14.43 -5.83
N THR A 135 -0.40 -14.52 -4.76
CA THR A 135 -0.84 -15.80 -4.19
C THR A 135 -2.11 -16.33 -4.85
N MET A 136 -2.78 -15.53 -5.68
CA MET A 136 -4.08 -15.86 -6.27
C MET A 136 -4.11 -15.87 -7.80
N TYR A 137 -3.15 -15.22 -8.47
CA TYR A 137 -3.15 -15.02 -9.93
C TYR A 137 -1.79 -15.30 -10.57
N PRO A 138 -1.75 -15.65 -11.87
CA PRO A 138 -0.50 -15.79 -12.62
C PRO A 138 0.18 -14.44 -12.85
N LEU A 139 1.48 -14.45 -13.15
CA LEU A 139 2.33 -13.24 -13.18
C LEU A 139 1.79 -12.13 -14.09
N PHE A 140 1.33 -12.50 -15.27
CA PHE A 140 0.83 -11.57 -16.27
C PHE A 140 -0.67 -11.28 -16.12
N HIS A 141 -1.26 -11.51 -14.94
CA HIS A 141 -2.61 -11.07 -14.63
C HIS A 141 -2.65 -9.57 -14.33
N TYR A 142 -3.76 -8.90 -14.64
CA TYR A 142 -3.93 -7.46 -14.38
C TYR A 142 -3.62 -7.10 -12.92
N PHE A 143 -4.14 -7.85 -11.93
CA PHE A 143 -3.91 -7.54 -10.51
C PHE A 143 -2.44 -7.70 -10.08
N CYS A 144 -1.67 -8.61 -10.68
CA CYS A 144 -0.24 -8.74 -10.40
C CYS A 144 0.52 -7.54 -10.97
N MET A 145 0.30 -7.23 -12.25
CA MET A 145 0.96 -6.11 -12.93
C MET A 145 0.58 -4.76 -12.32
N TYR A 146 -0.71 -4.54 -12.09
CA TYR A 146 -1.26 -3.40 -11.36
C TYR A 146 -0.54 -3.22 -10.04
N SER A 147 -0.49 -4.28 -9.22
CA SER A 147 0.07 -4.17 -7.87
C SER A 147 1.56 -3.82 -7.91
N MET A 148 2.33 -4.45 -8.80
CA MET A 148 3.76 -4.12 -8.96
C MET A 148 3.98 -2.67 -9.36
N VAL A 149 3.22 -2.17 -10.35
CA VAL A 149 3.33 -0.77 -10.81
C VAL A 149 2.89 0.19 -9.71
N TYR A 150 1.74 -0.05 -9.08
CA TYR A 150 1.16 0.81 -8.05
C TYR A 150 2.11 0.98 -6.87
N HIS A 151 2.63 -0.12 -6.33
CA HIS A 151 3.52 -0.09 -5.17
C HIS A 151 4.90 0.48 -5.55
N SER A 152 5.38 0.24 -6.77
CA SER A 152 6.61 0.88 -7.27
C SER A 152 6.47 2.40 -7.40
N LEU A 153 5.34 2.90 -7.91
CA LEU A 153 5.05 4.33 -7.97
C LEU A 153 4.98 4.95 -6.57
N MET A 154 4.42 4.24 -5.61
CA MET A 154 4.37 4.65 -4.20
C MET A 154 5.76 4.85 -3.61
N VAL A 155 6.65 3.85 -3.76
CA VAL A 155 8.04 3.93 -3.29
C VAL A 155 8.81 5.03 -4.02
N PHE A 156 8.71 5.06 -5.34
CA PHE A 156 9.38 6.04 -6.19
C PHE A 156 9.01 7.47 -5.80
N LEU A 157 7.72 7.77 -5.63
CA LEU A 157 7.26 9.11 -5.31
C LEU A 157 7.68 9.52 -3.90
N GLY A 158 7.60 8.61 -2.93
CA GLY A 158 8.04 8.89 -1.57
C GLY A 158 9.53 9.19 -1.48
N ILE A 159 10.38 8.40 -2.15
CA ILE A 159 11.82 8.69 -2.23
C ILE A 159 12.06 10.04 -2.92
N THR A 160 11.35 10.33 -4.01
CA THR A 160 11.46 11.61 -4.73
C THR A 160 11.11 12.79 -3.84
N TYR A 161 10.11 12.65 -2.95
CA TYR A 161 9.73 13.69 -1.99
C TYR A 161 10.82 14.00 -0.98
N LEU A 162 11.46 12.96 -0.43
CA LEU A 162 12.57 13.12 0.51
C LEU A 162 13.79 13.75 -0.18
N LEU A 163 14.17 13.27 -1.36
CA LEU A 163 15.35 13.76 -2.10
C LEU A 163 15.22 15.23 -2.52
N ASN A 164 14.00 15.69 -2.84
CA ASN A 164 13.74 17.07 -3.26
C ASN A 164 13.28 17.97 -2.11
N GLY A 165 13.26 17.48 -0.87
CA GLY A 165 12.86 18.23 0.32
C GLY A 165 11.41 18.72 0.29
N VAL A 166 10.53 18.00 -0.41
CA VAL A 166 9.07 18.23 -0.38
C VAL A 166 8.55 17.95 1.03
N VAL A 167 9.08 16.90 1.66
CA VAL A 167 8.86 16.55 3.06
C VAL A 167 10.20 16.48 3.76
N LYS A 168 10.24 16.95 5.00
CA LYS A 168 11.33 16.73 5.95
C LYS A 168 10.81 15.86 7.07
N ILE A 169 11.62 14.93 7.55
CA ILE A 169 11.24 14.09 8.69
C ILE A 169 11.43 14.92 9.97
N ASP A 170 10.33 15.36 10.55
CA ASP A 170 10.28 16.26 11.70
C ASP A 170 8.95 16.11 12.46
N LYS A 171 8.79 16.86 13.56
CA LYS A 171 7.57 16.80 14.37
C LYS A 171 6.32 17.19 13.58
N LYS A 172 6.43 18.14 12.64
CA LYS A 172 5.27 18.61 11.86
C LYS A 172 4.78 17.51 10.91
N SER A 173 5.68 16.95 10.10
CA SER A 173 5.36 15.85 9.19
C SER A 173 4.86 14.62 9.94
N PHE A 174 5.35 14.35 11.15
CA PHE A 174 4.82 13.29 12.01
C PHE A 174 3.37 13.55 12.40
N ILE A 175 3.03 14.75 12.87
CA ILE A 175 1.66 15.11 13.25
C ILE A 175 0.74 15.04 12.02
N ASP A 176 1.18 15.59 10.88
CA ASP A 176 0.42 15.56 9.62
C ASP A 176 0.16 14.11 9.17
N TYR A 177 1.17 13.24 9.30
CA TYR A 177 1.06 11.80 9.03
C TYR A 177 0.04 11.12 9.95
N VAL A 178 0.14 11.35 11.26
CA VAL A 178 -0.76 10.75 12.27
C VAL A 178 -2.20 11.17 12.01
N ILE A 179 -2.45 12.45 11.72
CA ILE A 179 -3.79 12.96 11.41
C ILE A 179 -4.34 12.25 10.16
N PHE A 180 -3.56 12.22 9.08
CA PHE A 180 -3.96 11.57 7.84
C PHE A 180 -4.33 10.10 8.06
N CYS A 181 -3.42 9.31 8.64
CA CYS A 181 -3.65 7.90 8.88
C CYS A 181 -4.82 7.65 9.84
N SER A 182 -4.96 8.45 10.90
CA SER A 182 -6.04 8.29 11.87
C SER A 182 -7.42 8.44 11.23
N VAL A 183 -7.59 9.45 10.36
CA VAL A 183 -8.87 9.67 9.66
C VAL A 183 -9.26 8.43 8.84
N LEU A 184 -8.34 7.91 8.01
CA LEU A 184 -8.64 6.76 7.16
C LEU A 184 -8.79 5.46 7.97
N ASN A 185 -8.03 5.29 9.06
CA ASN A 185 -8.18 4.13 9.95
C ASN A 185 -9.52 4.15 10.69
N ILE A 186 -9.98 5.31 11.17
CA ILE A 186 -11.30 5.45 11.81
C ILE A 186 -12.41 5.10 10.82
N LEU A 187 -12.33 5.58 9.58
CA LEU A 187 -13.27 5.18 8.53
C LEU A 187 -13.25 3.66 8.29
N ALA A 188 -12.07 3.03 8.25
CA ALA A 188 -11.96 1.59 8.12
C ALA A 188 -12.60 0.82 9.28
N ILE A 189 -12.43 1.28 10.53
CA ILE A 189 -13.09 0.69 11.72
C ILE A 189 -14.61 0.76 11.59
N ILE A 190 -15.14 1.93 11.19
CA ILE A 190 -16.58 2.13 10.99
C ILE A 190 -17.09 1.13 9.95
N VAL A 191 -16.46 1.06 8.78
CA VAL A 191 -16.91 0.18 7.70
C VAL A 191 -16.78 -1.31 8.08
N ASN A 192 -15.70 -1.70 8.76
CA ASN A 192 -15.49 -3.08 9.25
C ASN A 192 -16.54 -3.52 10.29
N SER A 193 -17.24 -2.57 10.92
CA SER A 193 -18.28 -2.83 11.92
C SER A 193 -19.67 -3.03 11.31
N ILE A 194 -19.86 -2.72 10.02
CA ILE A 194 -21.15 -2.84 9.33
C ILE A 194 -21.25 -4.25 8.73
N PRO A 195 -22.29 -5.06 9.09
CA PRO A 195 -22.55 -6.32 8.42
C PRO A 195 -23.09 -6.08 7.01
N ILE A 196 -22.52 -6.77 6.03
CA ILE A 196 -22.99 -6.79 4.63
C ILE A 196 -23.56 -8.18 4.37
N TYR A 197 -24.79 -8.25 3.92
CA TYR A 197 -25.44 -9.52 3.58
C TYR A 197 -25.16 -9.83 2.11
N ILE A 198 -24.35 -10.86 1.85
CA ILE A 198 -23.99 -11.27 0.50
C ILE A 198 -24.81 -12.51 0.11
N HIS A 199 -25.39 -12.49 -1.09
CA HIS A 199 -25.97 -13.68 -1.70
C HIS A 199 -24.86 -14.51 -2.33
N VAL A 200 -24.64 -15.71 -1.81
CA VAL A 200 -23.65 -16.62 -2.39
C VAL A 200 -24.36 -17.51 -3.41
N ASP A 201 -24.40 -17.06 -4.67
CA ASP A 201 -24.85 -17.89 -5.76
C ASP A 201 -23.77 -18.95 -6.05
N ASN A 202 -24.06 -20.21 -5.69
CA ASN A 202 -23.26 -21.43 -5.95
C ASN A 202 -22.26 -21.88 -4.85
N VAL A 203 -22.72 -22.05 -3.61
CA VAL A 203 -22.16 -23.12 -2.75
C VAL A 203 -23.07 -24.35 -2.91
N PRO A 204 -22.55 -25.57 -3.12
CA PRO A 204 -23.35 -26.78 -2.96
C PRO A 204 -23.78 -26.86 -1.50
N THR A 205 -24.97 -26.34 -1.21
CA THR A 205 -25.53 -26.33 0.12
C THR A 205 -26.05 -27.72 0.44
N SER A 206 -25.50 -28.32 1.49
CA SER A 206 -26.33 -29.09 2.40
C SER A 206 -27.35 -28.13 3.04
N GLY A 207 -28.43 -27.81 2.32
CA GLY A 207 -29.74 -27.50 2.90
C GLY A 207 -30.03 -26.12 3.53
N TYR A 208 -29.14 -25.11 3.51
CA TYR A 208 -29.49 -23.78 4.04
C TYR A 208 -28.99 -22.61 3.16
N ASN A 209 -29.90 -21.94 2.45
CA ASN A 209 -29.68 -20.65 1.79
C ASN A 209 -30.14 -19.51 2.74
N TYR A 210 -29.25 -19.06 3.62
CA TYR A 210 -29.43 -17.79 4.36
C TYR A 210 -28.21 -16.89 4.13
N PRO A 211 -28.40 -15.57 3.99
CA PRO A 211 -27.28 -14.65 3.83
C PRO A 211 -26.47 -14.62 5.13
N TYR A 212 -25.22 -15.09 5.09
CA TYR A 212 -24.29 -14.95 6.20
C TYR A 212 -23.79 -13.50 6.28
N PRO A 213 -23.71 -12.89 7.48
CA PRO A 213 -23.17 -11.55 7.63
C PRO A 213 -21.68 -11.56 7.26
N TYR A 214 -21.36 -10.92 6.14
CA TYR A 214 -20.00 -10.63 5.72
C TYR A 214 -19.50 -9.38 6.42
N TYR A 215 -18.30 -9.46 7.00
CA TYR A 215 -17.61 -8.30 7.52
C TYR A 215 -16.30 -8.10 6.78
N THR A 216 -16.11 -6.87 6.31
CA THR A 216 -14.86 -6.42 5.71
C THR A 216 -13.72 -6.41 6.71
N ASN A 217 -12.50 -6.44 6.18
CA ASN A 217 -11.27 -6.38 6.98
C ASN A 217 -10.29 -5.33 6.46
N PHE A 218 -10.77 -4.11 6.24
CA PHE A 218 -9.92 -3.01 5.81
C PHE A 218 -8.80 -2.76 6.80
N MET A 219 -7.61 -2.50 6.24
CA MET A 219 -6.35 -2.29 6.96
C MET A 219 -5.99 -3.40 7.96
N PHE A 220 -6.58 -4.60 7.80
CA PHE A 220 -6.42 -5.72 8.73
C PHE A 220 -6.79 -5.36 10.19
N LEU A 221 -7.76 -4.48 10.38
CA LEU A 221 -8.15 -4.01 11.71
C LEU A 221 -9.10 -4.97 12.44
N LYS A 222 -9.78 -5.88 11.73
CA LYS A 222 -10.77 -6.79 12.33
C LYS A 222 -10.22 -8.20 12.55
N ARG A 223 -9.39 -8.69 11.64
CA ARG A 223 -8.76 -10.02 11.69
C ARG A 223 -7.37 -10.00 11.05
N ALA A 224 -6.47 -10.89 11.50
CA ALA A 224 -5.11 -10.99 10.98
C ALA A 224 -5.05 -11.34 9.48
N GLY A 225 -6.01 -12.11 8.97
CA GLY A 225 -6.01 -12.53 7.56
C GLY A 225 -4.73 -13.28 7.20
N ASN A 226 -4.05 -12.84 6.14
CA ASN A 226 -2.82 -13.48 5.62
C ASN A 226 -1.52 -12.86 6.17
N ILE A 227 -1.56 -12.16 7.31
CA ILE A 227 -0.36 -11.59 7.92
C ILE A 227 0.56 -12.74 8.38
N PRO A 228 1.81 -12.84 7.88
CA PRO A 228 2.72 -13.95 8.19
C PRO A 228 3.42 -13.77 9.54
N VAL A 229 2.67 -13.37 10.57
CA VAL A 229 3.20 -13.09 11.92
C VAL A 229 2.33 -13.82 12.93
N LYS A 230 2.79 -15.00 13.37
CA LYS A 230 2.03 -15.91 14.23
C LYS A 230 1.47 -15.23 15.49
N ILE A 231 2.26 -14.37 16.14
CA ILE A 231 1.81 -13.66 17.34
C ILE A 231 0.62 -12.75 17.07
N LEU A 232 0.52 -12.13 15.88
CA LEU A 232 -0.62 -11.30 15.51
C LEU A 232 -1.87 -12.14 15.23
N CYS A 233 -1.72 -13.33 14.64
CA CYS A 233 -2.81 -14.28 14.48
C CYS A 233 -3.34 -14.77 15.84
N ASP A 234 -2.45 -15.16 16.74
CA ASP A 234 -2.81 -15.62 18.08
C ASP A 234 -3.58 -14.54 18.88
N ILE A 235 -3.18 -13.26 18.76
CA ILE A 235 -3.89 -12.13 19.39
C ILE A 235 -5.23 -11.88 18.70
N SER A 236 -5.28 -11.93 17.37
CA SER A 236 -6.53 -11.79 16.58
C SER A 236 -7.59 -12.80 17.02
N ASP A 237 -7.18 -14.06 17.26
CA ASP A 237 -8.12 -15.13 17.61
C ASP A 237 -8.54 -15.08 19.09
N LYS A 238 -7.60 -14.78 20.00
CA LYS A 238 -7.87 -14.80 21.45
C LYS A 238 -8.48 -13.52 21.99
N VAL A 239 -8.02 -12.37 21.49
CA VAL A 239 -8.44 -11.05 22.00
C VAL A 239 -8.60 -10.05 20.84
N PRO A 240 -9.66 -10.17 20.03
CA PRO A 240 -9.84 -9.37 18.80
C PRO A 240 -9.80 -7.86 19.00
N VAL A 241 -10.30 -7.36 20.14
CA VAL A 241 -10.28 -5.92 20.45
C VAL A 241 -8.84 -5.42 20.64
N ILE A 242 -7.99 -6.19 21.34
CA ILE A 242 -6.57 -5.85 21.50
C ILE A 242 -5.87 -5.90 20.15
N PHE A 243 -6.19 -6.89 19.31
CA PHE A 243 -5.68 -6.95 17.94
C PHE A 243 -6.02 -5.69 17.14
N THR A 244 -7.28 -5.22 17.16
CA THR A 244 -7.68 -3.98 16.48
C THR A 244 -6.90 -2.77 16.97
N ILE A 245 -6.76 -2.61 18.29
CA ILE A 245 -6.00 -1.49 18.89
C ILE A 245 -4.52 -1.56 18.46
N LEU A 246 -3.92 -2.76 18.50
CA LEU A 246 -2.54 -2.97 18.10
C LEU A 246 -2.33 -2.63 16.62
N MET A 247 -3.19 -3.11 15.74
CA MET A 247 -3.11 -2.83 14.31
C MET A 247 -3.31 -1.34 14.00
N PHE A 248 -4.22 -0.67 14.70
CA PHE A 248 -4.41 0.78 14.61
C PHE A 248 -3.12 1.54 14.95
N ILE A 249 -2.47 1.17 16.06
CA ILE A 249 -1.19 1.76 16.48
C ILE A 249 -0.10 1.48 15.45
N ILE A 250 0.00 0.25 14.94
CA ILE A 250 1.00 -0.11 13.92
C ILE A 250 0.80 0.71 12.64
N CYS A 251 -0.43 0.86 12.16
CA CYS A 251 -0.75 1.68 10.98
C CYS A 251 -0.35 3.16 11.16
N ILE A 252 -0.59 3.73 12.36
CA ILE A 252 -0.39 5.16 12.62
C ILE A 252 1.04 5.51 13.03
N PHE A 253 1.79 4.59 13.62
CA PHE A 253 3.13 4.90 14.14
C PHE A 253 4.23 4.05 13.50
N GLY A 254 3.96 2.78 13.19
CA GLY A 254 4.98 1.82 12.79
C GLY A 254 5.74 2.23 11.51
N THR A 255 5.01 2.55 10.45
CA THR A 255 5.62 2.90 9.16
C THR A 255 6.37 4.24 9.20
N TYR A 256 5.86 5.24 9.94
CA TYR A 256 6.59 6.50 10.14
C TYR A 256 7.87 6.29 10.95
N PHE A 257 7.79 5.51 12.02
CA PHE A 257 8.96 5.19 12.85
C PHE A 257 10.07 4.52 12.02
N LEU A 258 9.71 3.57 11.14
CA LEU A 258 10.67 2.88 10.28
C LEU A 258 11.39 3.85 9.33
N ILE A 259 10.65 4.77 8.67
CA ILE A 259 11.32 5.73 7.78
C ILE A 259 12.17 6.74 8.57
N TRP A 260 11.73 7.16 9.75
CA TRP A 260 12.49 8.05 10.63
C TRP A 260 13.81 7.40 11.07
N LEU A 261 13.77 6.12 11.43
CA LEU A 261 14.95 5.34 11.80
C LEU A 261 15.94 5.25 10.63
N VAL A 262 15.46 4.90 9.44
CA VAL A 262 16.29 4.80 8.23
C VAL A 262 16.96 6.13 7.89
N VAL A 263 16.20 7.23 7.88
CA VAL A 263 16.73 8.57 7.56
C VAL A 263 17.78 8.99 8.60
N THR A 264 17.50 8.76 9.88
CA THR A 264 18.43 9.09 10.98
C THR A 264 19.75 8.31 10.87
N ILE A 265 19.68 7.02 10.52
CA ILE A 265 20.88 6.19 10.30
C ILE A 265 21.70 6.73 9.12
N ILE A 266 21.05 7.07 8.00
CA ILE A 266 21.72 7.61 6.81
C ILE A 266 22.41 8.93 7.12
N GLU A 267 21.73 9.84 7.83
CA GLU A 267 22.30 11.14 8.22
C GLU A 267 23.51 10.98 9.13
N LYS A 268 23.45 10.06 10.11
CA LYS A 268 24.58 9.74 10.98
C LYS A 268 25.79 9.18 10.20
N ILE A 269 25.55 8.34 9.19
CA ILE A 269 26.62 7.80 8.33
C ILE A 269 27.24 8.91 7.47
N ARG A 270 26.42 9.80 6.89
CA ARG A 270 26.91 10.93 6.08
C ARG A 270 27.71 11.94 6.92
N GLY A 271 27.24 12.25 8.13
CA GLY A 271 27.95 13.13 9.07
C GLY A 271 29.32 12.59 9.46
N LYS A 272 29.46 11.27 9.68
CA LYS A 272 30.76 10.62 9.93
C LYS A 272 31.72 10.74 8.74
N LYS A 273 31.24 10.59 7.50
CA LYS A 273 32.08 10.72 6.29
C LYS A 273 32.59 12.16 6.11
N ALA A 274 31.73 13.16 6.31
CA ALA A 274 32.12 14.56 6.22
C ALA A 274 33.15 14.99 7.30
N TYR A 275 33.14 14.34 8.47
CA TYR A 275 34.13 14.58 9.52
C TYR A 275 35.47 13.87 9.24
N GLY A 276 35.44 12.70 8.58
CA GLY A 276 36.64 11.96 8.18
C GLY A 276 37.39 12.56 6.97
N GLU A 277 36.70 13.25 6.06
CA GLU A 277 37.32 13.93 4.91
C GLU A 277 37.94 15.30 5.27
N ASN A 278 37.55 15.91 6.41
CA ASN A 278 38.05 17.22 6.85
C ASN A 278 39.25 17.14 7.82
N ASN A 279 39.80 15.94 8.09
CA ASN A 279 41.07 15.77 8.79
C ASN A 279 42.12 15.20 7.82
N PRO A 280 42.84 16.05 7.07
CA PRO A 280 44.12 15.63 6.52
C PRO A 280 45.12 15.56 7.68
N ASN A 281 45.74 14.38 7.86
CA ASN A 281 47.02 14.27 8.56
C ASN A 281 48.08 15.10 7.83
#